data_AF-A0A950DFA3-F1
#
_entry.id   AF-A0A950DFA3-F1
#
_cell.length_a   1.000
_cell.length_b   1.000
_cell.length_c   1.000
_cell.angle_alpha   90.00
_cell.angle_beta   90.00
_cell.angle_gamma   90.00
#
_symmetry.space_group_name_H-M   'P 1'
#
loop_
_entity.id
_entity.type
_entity.pdbx_description
1 polymer ?
#
loop_
_entity_poly.entity_id
_entity_poly.type
_entity_poly.pdbx_seq_one_letter_code
_entity_poly.pdbx_strand_id
1 'polypeptide(L)'
;GHEDKLIHRIIDEAVKNIFGVHFDVREFRPIVDFFESGQNVEIGDMLPTKAVLERIAKVPGLRKRAEEISLALLPDLKDRDARDAATASAGEFILEGLHVHNKLNKATKTGGSTYRR
;
A
#
# COMPACT_ATOMS: atom_id res chain seq x y z
N GLY A 1 20.95 -11.04 -9.35
CA GLY A 1 20.46 -10.97 -10.74
C GLY A 1 19.26 -11.87 -10.99
N HIS A 2 19.45 -13.20 -11.10
CA HIS A 2 18.35 -14.17 -11.21
C HIS A 2 17.71 -14.47 -9.85
N GLU A 3 18.53 -14.52 -8.79
CA GLU A 3 18.10 -14.73 -7.41
C GLU A 3 17.20 -13.57 -6.92
N ASP A 4 17.62 -12.32 -7.10
CA ASP A 4 16.78 -11.16 -6.75
C ASP A 4 15.41 -11.23 -7.45
N LYS A 5 15.38 -11.51 -8.76
CA LYS A 5 14.11 -11.69 -9.50
C LYS A 5 13.26 -12.85 -8.99
N LEU A 6 13.88 -13.89 -8.42
CA LEU A 6 13.15 -14.98 -7.80
C LEU A 6 12.56 -14.54 -6.45
N ILE A 7 13.36 -13.88 -5.61
CA ILE A 7 12.92 -13.35 -4.31
C ILE A 7 11.76 -12.37 -4.49
N HIS A 8 11.88 -11.43 -5.42
CA HIS A 8 10.82 -10.46 -5.74
C HIS A 8 9.53 -11.16 -6.15
N ARG A 9 9.59 -12.18 -7.02
CA ARG A 9 8.39 -12.95 -7.40
C ARG A 9 7.75 -13.70 -6.25
N ILE A 10 8.55 -14.25 -5.34
CA ILE A 10 8.04 -14.92 -4.13
C ILE A 10 7.31 -13.92 -3.23
N ILE A 11 7.89 -12.72 -3.06
CA ILE A 11 7.26 -11.63 -2.29
C ILE A 11 5.96 -11.20 -2.96
N ASP A 12 5.95 -10.96 -4.28
CA ASP A 12 4.76 -10.53 -5.01
C ASP A 12 3.62 -11.56 -4.89
N GLU A 13 3.93 -12.85 -5.01
CA GLU A 13 2.93 -13.92 -4.83
C GLU A 13 2.45 -14.03 -3.38
N ALA A 14 3.33 -13.82 -2.38
CA ALA A 14 2.92 -13.77 -0.99
C ALA A 14 1.96 -12.60 -0.72
N VAL A 15 2.30 -11.40 -1.20
CA VAL A 15 1.44 -10.21 -1.10
C VAL A 15 0.09 -10.47 -1.76
N LYS A 16 0.08 -11.00 -2.99
CA LYS A 16 -1.14 -11.32 -3.74
C LYS A 16 -2.03 -12.30 -3.00
N ASN A 17 -1.45 -13.35 -2.40
CA ASN A 17 -2.19 -14.35 -1.65
C ASN A 17 -2.81 -13.77 -0.37
N ILE A 18 -2.03 -13.05 0.44
CA ILE A 18 -2.55 -12.43 1.67
C ILE A 18 -3.58 -11.35 1.34
N PHE A 19 -3.35 -10.55 0.31
CA PHE A 19 -4.31 -9.54 -0.14
C PHE A 19 -5.63 -10.18 -0.56
N GLY A 20 -5.59 -11.26 -1.34
CA GLY A 20 -6.79 -11.98 -1.78
C GLY A 20 -7.56 -12.69 -0.65
N VAL A 21 -6.91 -12.99 0.47
CA VAL A 21 -7.58 -13.54 1.68
C VAL A 21 -8.38 -12.45 2.40
N HIS A 22 -7.87 -11.22 2.44
CA HIS A 22 -8.46 -10.15 3.24
C HIS A 22 -9.35 -9.20 2.42
N PHE A 23 -9.15 -9.09 1.11
CA PHE A 23 -9.77 -8.06 0.30
C PHE A 23 -10.26 -8.56 -1.06
N ASP A 24 -11.32 -7.91 -1.54
CA ASP A 24 -11.71 -7.95 -2.95
C ASP A 24 -11.11 -6.75 -3.68
N VAL A 25 -10.24 -6.99 -4.67
CA VAL A 25 -9.62 -5.93 -5.47
C VAL A 25 -10.62 -4.91 -6.05
N ARG A 26 -11.88 -5.33 -6.29
CA ARG A 26 -12.93 -4.48 -6.84
C ARG A 26 -13.35 -3.37 -5.88
N GLU A 27 -13.20 -3.55 -4.56
CA GLU A 27 -13.57 -2.55 -3.55
C GLU A 27 -12.72 -1.27 -3.66
N PHE A 28 -11.52 -1.39 -4.24
CA PHE A 28 -10.57 -0.29 -4.38
C PHE A 28 -10.69 0.46 -5.71
N ARG A 29 -11.79 0.31 -6.45
CA ARG A 29 -11.98 1.02 -7.73
C ARG A 29 -11.76 2.54 -7.63
N PRO A 30 -12.25 3.26 -6.60
CA PRO A 30 -11.98 4.69 -6.45
C PRO A 30 -10.50 5.05 -6.32
N ILE A 31 -9.70 4.15 -5.71
CA ILE A 31 -8.24 4.31 -5.60
C ILE A 31 -7.62 4.16 -6.99
N VAL A 32 -8.04 3.16 -7.76
CA VAL A 32 -7.56 2.94 -9.14
C VAL A 32 -7.92 4.12 -10.04
N ASP A 33 -9.14 4.65 -9.94
CA ASP A 33 -9.60 5.82 -10.72
C ASP A 33 -8.71 7.05 -10.47
N PHE A 34 -8.26 7.26 -9.22
CA PHE A 34 -7.32 8.33 -8.90
C PHE A 34 -6.02 8.21 -9.69
N PHE A 35 -5.44 7.01 -9.80
CA PHE A 35 -4.21 6.81 -10.59
C PHE A 35 -4.48 6.84 -12.10
N GLU A 36 -5.63 6.35 -12.56
CA GLU A 36 -6.05 6.46 -13.98
C GLU A 36 -6.23 7.93 -14.42
N SER A 37 -6.49 8.85 -13.48
CA SER A 37 -6.51 10.30 -13.75
C SER A 37 -5.13 10.95 -13.92
N GLY A 38 -4.05 10.15 -13.93
CA GLY A 38 -2.67 10.59 -14.13
C GLY A 38 -1.95 11.02 -12.85
N GLN A 39 -2.60 10.87 -11.69
CA GLN A 39 -1.97 11.11 -10.39
C GLN A 39 -0.99 9.99 -10.03
N ASN A 40 -0.06 10.29 -9.13
CA ASN A 40 0.88 9.31 -8.59
C ASN A 40 1.10 9.54 -7.09
N VAL A 41 1.61 8.51 -6.43
CA VAL A 41 1.99 8.55 -5.02
C VAL A 41 3.35 7.93 -4.86
N GLU A 42 4.25 8.63 -4.20
CA GLU A 42 5.54 8.10 -3.77
C GLU A 42 5.47 7.79 -2.28
N ILE A 43 5.88 6.59 -1.87
CA ILE A 43 6.00 6.19 -0.46
C ILE A 43 7.30 5.40 -0.28
N GLY A 44 7.80 5.23 0.93
CA GLY A 44 9.04 4.46 1.15
C GLY A 44 9.67 4.63 2.52
N ASP A 45 10.62 3.75 2.82
CA ASP A 45 11.25 3.56 4.13
C ASP A 45 11.94 4.81 4.69
N MET A 46 12.35 5.74 3.82
CA MET A 46 13.02 6.98 4.23
C MET A 46 12.04 8.09 4.62
N LEU A 47 10.74 7.89 4.44
CA LEU A 47 9.72 8.89 4.78
C LEU A 47 9.24 8.72 6.22
N PRO A 48 9.14 9.80 7.00
CA PRO A 48 8.47 9.75 8.29
C PRO A 48 7.02 9.27 8.14
N THR A 49 6.52 8.49 9.09
CA THR A 49 5.13 7.97 9.11
C THR A 49 4.10 9.04 8.78
N LYS A 50 4.23 10.24 9.37
CA LYS A 50 3.34 11.37 9.12
C LYS A 50 3.30 11.77 7.64
N ALA A 51 4.45 11.78 6.96
CA ALA A 51 4.54 12.11 5.54
C ALA A 51 3.86 11.02 4.70
N VAL A 52 4.00 9.74 5.06
CA VAL A 52 3.28 8.64 4.39
C VAL A 52 1.77 8.82 4.56
N LEU A 53 1.29 9.08 5.78
CA LEU A 53 -0.13 9.33 6.07
C LEU A 53 -0.70 10.52 5.27
N GLU A 54 0.06 11.60 5.14
CA GLU A 54 -0.32 12.77 4.33
C GLU A 54 -0.39 12.43 2.84
N ARG A 55 0.51 11.59 2.33
CA ARG A 55 0.52 11.17 0.91
C ARG A 55 -0.65 10.23 0.60
N ILE A 56 -0.90 9.21 1.43
CA ILE A 56 -2.03 8.30 1.21
C ILE A 56 -3.38 8.99 1.43
N ALA A 57 -3.45 10.05 2.23
CA ALA A 57 -4.67 10.86 2.40
C ALA A 57 -5.10 11.61 1.14
N LYS A 58 -4.18 11.85 0.19
CA LYS A 58 -4.50 12.47 -1.10
C LYS A 58 -5.25 11.53 -2.03
N VAL A 59 -5.15 10.22 -1.80
CA VAL A 59 -5.82 9.20 -2.59
C VAL A 59 -7.21 8.96 -1.99
N PRO A 60 -8.30 9.21 -2.73
CA PRO A 60 -9.65 9.07 -2.23
C PRO A 60 -9.91 7.69 -1.63
N GLY A 61 -10.31 7.65 -0.35
CA GLY A 61 -10.66 6.43 0.38
C GLY A 61 -9.48 5.59 0.90
N LEU A 62 -8.25 5.79 0.42
CA LEU A 62 -7.11 4.95 0.80
C LEU A 62 -6.78 5.04 2.29
N ARG A 63 -6.61 6.26 2.82
CA ARG A 63 -6.27 6.44 4.25
C ARG A 63 -7.34 5.86 5.16
N LYS A 64 -8.61 6.17 4.89
CA LYS A 64 -9.74 5.65 5.69
C LYS A 64 -9.72 4.13 5.70
N ARG A 65 -9.52 3.50 4.54
CA ARG A 65 -9.50 2.04 4.41
C ARG A 65 -8.30 1.44 5.14
N ALA A 66 -7.13 2.09 5.07
CA ALA A 66 -5.94 1.71 5.81
C ALA A 66 -6.15 1.77 7.33
N GLU A 67 -6.84 2.79 7.84
CA GLU A 67 -7.20 2.93 9.26
C GLU A 67 -8.16 1.81 9.72
N GLU A 68 -9.17 1.48 8.91
CA GLU A 68 -10.10 0.39 9.20
C GLU A 68 -9.39 -0.97 9.28
N ILE A 69 -8.47 -1.22 8.33
CA ILE A 69 -7.71 -2.47 8.25
C ILE A 69 -6.72 -2.58 9.40
N SER A 70 -5.98 -1.51 9.70
CA SER A 70 -5.00 -1.52 10.80
C SER A 70 -5.69 -1.76 12.13
N LEU A 71 -6.87 -1.15 12.35
CA LEU A 71 -7.68 -1.38 13.55
C LEU A 71 -8.23 -2.81 13.62
N ALA A 72 -8.67 -3.39 12.50
CA ALA A 72 -9.21 -4.74 12.47
C ALA A 72 -8.13 -5.82 12.72
N LEU A 73 -6.92 -5.62 12.19
CA LEU A 73 -5.82 -6.57 12.33
C LEU A 73 -5.05 -6.43 13.65
N LEU A 74 -4.99 -5.22 14.19
CA LEU A 74 -4.22 -4.88 15.40
C LEU A 74 -5.10 -4.15 16.43
N PRO A 75 -6.19 -4.77 16.91
CA PRO A 75 -7.18 -4.11 17.77
C PRO A 75 -6.60 -3.68 19.13
N ASP A 76 -5.57 -4.38 19.61
CA ASP A 76 -4.94 -4.12 20.91
C ASP A 76 -3.82 -3.08 20.85
N LEU A 77 -3.56 -2.49 19.67
CA LEU A 77 -2.51 -1.50 19.51
C LEU A 77 -2.96 -0.15 20.07
N LYS A 78 -2.52 0.16 21.29
CA LYS A 78 -2.93 1.37 22.03
C LYS A 78 -2.03 2.58 21.80
N ASP A 79 -0.76 2.34 21.50
CA ASP A 79 0.20 3.42 21.27
C ASP A 79 -0.15 4.20 19.99
N ARG A 80 -0.18 5.52 20.09
CA ARG A 80 -0.63 6.38 19.00
C ARG A 80 0.31 6.33 17.80
N ASP A 81 1.62 6.40 18.04
CA ASP A 81 2.60 6.43 16.97
C ASP A 81 2.66 5.08 16.26
N ALA A 82 2.49 3.98 17.01
CA ALA A 82 2.37 2.65 16.46
C ALA A 82 1.08 2.49 15.62
N ARG A 83 -0.05 3.06 16.04
CA ARG A 83 -1.30 3.06 15.22
C ARG A 83 -1.14 3.84 13.92
N ASP A 84 -0.46 4.99 13.98
CA ASP A 84 -0.16 5.79 12.79
C ASP A 84 0.78 5.02 11.84
N ALA A 85 1.79 4.32 12.37
CA ALA A 85 2.70 3.47 11.60
C ALA A 85 2.00 2.25 10.99
N ALA A 86 1.10 1.61 11.74
CA ALA A 86 0.28 0.50 11.26
C ALA A 86 -0.66 0.95 10.13
N THR A 87 -1.23 2.14 10.25
CA THR A 87 -2.07 2.75 9.21
C THR A 87 -1.26 3.08 7.96
N ALA A 88 -0.07 3.66 8.11
CA ALA A 88 0.83 3.90 6.98
C ALA A 88 1.19 2.61 6.25
N SER A 89 1.54 1.56 7.02
CA SER A 89 1.86 0.22 6.50
C SER A 89 0.67 -0.44 5.79
N ALA A 90 -0.54 -0.32 6.35
CA ALA A 90 -1.75 -0.82 5.72
C ALA A 90 -2.05 -0.08 4.39
N GLY A 91 -1.79 1.24 4.34
CA GLY A 91 -1.91 2.02 3.11
C GLY A 91 -0.94 1.55 2.03
N GLU A 92 0.31 1.29 2.39
CA GLU A 92 1.30 0.69 1.48
C GLU A 92 0.88 -0.70 1.03
N PHE A 93 0.43 -1.56 1.95
CA PHE A 93 -0.03 -2.91 1.61
C PHE A 93 -1.19 -2.91 0.61
N ILE A 94 -2.12 -1.95 0.71
CA ILE A 94 -3.18 -1.79 -0.28
C ILE A 94 -2.61 -1.45 -1.67
N LEU A 95 -1.65 -0.53 -1.74
CA LEU A 95 -1.01 -0.13 -3.00
C LEU A 95 -0.22 -1.29 -3.63
N GLU A 96 0.50 -2.06 -2.81
CA GLU A 96 1.20 -3.29 -3.23
C GLU A 96 0.22 -4.35 -3.74
N GLY A 97 -0.88 -4.57 -3.04
CA GLY A 97 -1.95 -5.46 -3.47
C GLY A 97 -2.51 -5.07 -4.84
N LEU A 98 -2.80 -3.79 -5.03
CA LEU A 98 -3.23 -3.28 -6.33
C LEU A 98 -2.16 -3.45 -7.41
N HIS A 99 -0.88 -3.31 -7.07
CA HIS A 99 0.21 -3.55 -8.00
C HIS A 99 0.27 -5.01 -8.46
N VAL A 100 0.31 -5.98 -7.53
CA VAL A 100 0.39 -7.42 -7.87
C VAL A 100 -0.88 -7.97 -8.53
N HIS A 101 -2.01 -7.25 -8.42
CA HIS A 101 -3.23 -7.49 -9.18
C HIS A 101 -3.31 -6.72 -10.52
N ASN A 102 -2.20 -6.16 -10.99
CA ASN A 102 -2.09 -5.41 -12.26
C ASN A 102 -3.03 -4.19 -12.36
N LYS A 103 -3.39 -3.58 -11.23
CA LYS A 103 -4.19 -2.36 -11.19
C LYS A 103 -3.32 -1.11 -11.19
N LEU A 104 -2.13 -1.19 -10.60
CA LEU A 104 -1.15 -0.11 -10.53
C LEU A 104 0.22 -0.58 -11.03
N ASN A 105 0.96 0.35 -11.61
CA ASN A 105 2.38 0.21 -11.89
C ASN A 105 3.19 0.74 -10.70
N LYS A 106 4.24 0.01 -10.32
CA LYS A 106 5.20 0.40 -9.27
C LYS A 106 6.57 0.63 -9.91
N ALA A 107 7.23 1.71 -9.51
CA ALA A 107 8.63 1.97 -9.83
C ALA A 107 9.43 2.14 -8.54
N THR A 108 10.39 1.25 -8.29
CA THR A 108 11.26 1.32 -7.12
C THR A 108 12.48 2.20 -7.42
N LYS A 109 12.81 3.09 -6.49
CA LYS A 109 14.04 3.89 -6.43
C LYS A 109 14.70 3.67 -5.07
N THR A 110 15.97 4.06 -4.93
CA THR A 110 16.66 3.98 -3.65
C THR A 110 15.87 4.76 -2.58
N GLY A 111 15.34 4.05 -1.57
CA GLY A 111 14.60 4.64 -0.46
C GLY A 111 13.10 4.84 -0.67
N GLY A 112 12.51 4.37 -1.79
CA GLY A 112 11.06 4.40 -1.96
C GLY A 112 10.50 3.86 -3.27
N SER A 113 9.17 3.80 -3.34
CA SER A 113 8.37 3.30 -4.46
C SER A 113 7.38 4.36 -4.93
N THR A 114 7.26 4.53 -6.24
CA THR A 114 6.23 5.37 -6.86
C THR A 114 5.16 4.50 -7.51
N TYR A 115 3.91 4.72 -7.13
CA TYR A 115 2.71 4.11 -7.69
C TYR A 115 2.03 5.05 -8.68
N ARG A 116 1.65 4.50 -9.83
CA ARG A 116 0.99 5.22 -10.93
C ARG A 116 0.17 4.26 -11.79
N ARG A 117 -0.67 4.76 -12.68
CA ARG A 117 -1.24 3.94 -13.76
C ARG A 117 -0.32 3.91 -14.98
#